data_AF-A0A957JCZ8-F1
#
_entry.id   AF-A0A957JCZ8-F1
#
_cell.length_a   1.000
_cell.length_b   1.000
_cell.length_c   1.000
_cell.angle_alpha   90.00
_cell.angle_beta   90.00
_cell.angle_gamma   90.00
#
_symmetry.space_group_name_H-M   'P 1'
#
loop_
_entity.id
_entity.type
_entity.pdbx_description
1 polymer ?
#
loop_
_entity_poly.entity_id
_entity_poly.type
_entity_poly.pdbx_seq_one_letter_code
_entity_poly.pdbx_strand_id
1 'polypeptide(L)'
;TEKNQRPEMQPTLHRLGHLAAEMGTTLDALALGVALQQPWATVVLSGAVSVSQLNSNLTALSLDWDRALDEELNQFVEPAGVYWTRRSQLPWN
;
A
#
# COMPACT_ATOMS: atom_id res chain seq x y z
N THR A 1 3.45 -7.28 -12.77
CA THR A 1 3.39 -7.41 -14.24
C THR A 1 3.48 -6.01 -14.84
N GLU A 2 4.07 -5.85 -16.02
CA GLU A 2 4.17 -4.54 -16.71
C GLU A 2 2.80 -3.86 -16.85
N LYS A 3 1.74 -4.64 -17.07
CA LYS A 3 0.34 -4.16 -17.15
C LYS A 3 -0.15 -3.42 -15.89
N ASN A 4 0.47 -3.65 -14.72
CA ASN A 4 0.13 -2.95 -13.47
C ASN A 4 1.06 -1.76 -13.18
N GLN A 5 2.08 -1.51 -14.01
CA GLN A 5 2.99 -0.39 -13.81
C GLN A 5 2.33 0.91 -14.31
N ARG A 6 2.46 1.95 -13.49
CA ARG A 6 1.97 3.30 -13.76
C ARG A 6 3.13 4.27 -13.61
N PRO A 7 3.85 4.61 -14.70
CA PRO A 7 5.01 5.50 -14.61
C PRO A 7 4.70 6.84 -13.93
N GLU A 8 3.49 7.35 -14.10
CA GLU A 8 3.00 8.58 -13.46
C GLU A 8 2.90 8.48 -11.93
N MET A 9 2.84 7.27 -11.36
CA MET A 9 2.83 7.04 -9.91
C MET A 9 4.23 6.97 -9.30
N GLN A 10 5.31 6.98 -10.09
CA GLN A 10 6.65 6.83 -9.55
C GLN A 10 7.01 7.85 -8.45
N PRO A 11 6.66 9.15 -8.56
CA PRO A 11 6.90 10.10 -7.48
C PRO A 11 6.16 9.72 -6.18
N THR A 12 4.91 9.27 -6.30
CA THR A 12 4.11 8.79 -5.17
C THR A 12 4.73 7.54 -4.53
N LEU A 13 5.14 6.55 -5.33
CA LEU A 13 5.79 5.34 -4.84
C LEU A 13 7.12 5.65 -4.14
N HIS A 14 7.87 6.62 -4.67
CA HIS A 14 9.10 7.09 -4.04
C HIS A 14 8.81 7.72 -2.68
N ARG A 15 7.82 8.63 -2.56
CA ARG A 15 7.48 9.23 -1.27
C ARG A 15 6.99 8.19 -0.26
N LEU A 16 6.12 7.26 -0.67
CA LEU A 16 5.65 6.18 0.20
C LEU A 16 6.81 5.26 0.63
N GLY A 17 7.78 5.00 -0.24
CA GLY A 17 8.98 4.25 0.09
C GLY A 17 9.86 4.96 1.13
N HIS A 18 10.00 6.29 1.00
CA HIS A 18 10.71 7.10 2.00
C HIS A 18 9.98 7.11 3.35
N LEU A 19 8.67 7.29 3.35
CA LEU A 19 7.84 7.24 4.56
C LEU A 19 7.96 5.87 5.27
N ALA A 20 7.88 4.78 4.51
CA ALA A 20 8.10 3.44 5.06
C ALA A 20 9.49 3.29 5.70
N ALA A 21 10.54 3.82 5.05
CA ALA A 21 11.90 3.80 5.59
C ALA A 21 12.05 4.67 6.86
N GLU A 22 11.42 5.85 6.92
CA GLU A 22 11.38 6.71 8.10
C GLU A 22 10.73 5.99 9.30
N MET A 23 9.74 5.14 9.04
CA MET A 23 9.07 4.28 10.03
C MET A 23 9.82 2.97 10.32
N GLY A 24 10.98 2.72 9.70
CA GLY A 24 11.73 1.48 9.88
C GLY A 24 11.03 0.23 9.34
N THR A 25 10.14 0.38 8.35
CA THR A 25 9.37 -0.70 7.73
C THR A 25 9.59 -0.77 6.21
N THR A 26 8.92 -1.71 5.56
CA THR A 26 8.92 -1.87 4.10
C THR A 26 7.62 -1.33 3.51
N LEU A 27 7.65 -0.94 2.23
CA LEU A 27 6.49 -0.35 1.55
C LEU A 27 5.26 -1.28 1.53
N ASP A 28 5.48 -2.59 1.37
CA ASP A 28 4.42 -3.60 1.43
C ASP A 28 3.83 -3.75 2.84
N ALA A 29 4.66 -3.71 3.88
CA ALA A 29 4.19 -3.70 5.27
C ALA A 29 3.40 -2.43 5.61
N LEU A 30 3.85 -1.25 5.16
CA LEU A 30 3.09 0.00 5.29
C LEU A 30 1.72 -0.12 4.59
N ALA A 31 1.68 -0.67 3.37
CA ALA A 31 0.43 -0.89 2.64
C ALA A 31 -0.53 -1.84 3.35
N LEU A 32 -0.02 -2.89 3.99
CA LEU A 32 -0.82 -3.78 4.83
C LEU A 32 -1.31 -3.08 6.10
N GLY A 33 -0.49 -2.22 6.70
CA GLY A 33 -0.88 -1.36 7.81
C GLY A 33 -2.09 -0.49 7.44
N VAL A 34 -2.04 0.18 6.28
CA VAL A 34 -3.18 0.96 5.76
C VAL A 34 -4.45 0.13 5.68
N ALA A 35 -4.36 -1.09 5.17
CA ALA A 35 -5.52 -1.98 5.06
C ALA A 35 -6.04 -2.43 6.44
N LEU A 36 -5.15 -2.70 7.40
CA LEU A 36 -5.50 -3.11 8.77
C LEU A 36 -6.20 -2.00 9.56
N GLN A 37 -5.93 -0.74 9.26
CA GLN A 37 -6.58 0.41 9.92
C GLN A 37 -7.96 0.72 9.37
N GLN A 38 -8.38 0.06 8.28
CA GLN A 38 -9.69 0.29 7.73
C GLN A 38 -10.78 -0.34 8.60
N PRO A 39 -11.81 0.41 9.04
CA PRO A 39 -12.82 -0.10 9.96
C PRO A 39 -13.71 -1.20 9.34
N TRP A 40 -13.72 -1.31 8.01
CA TRP A 40 -14.47 -2.32 7.27
C TRP A 40 -13.65 -3.59 6.99
N ALA A 41 -12.34 -3.57 7.21
CA ALA A 41 -11.46 -4.71 6.96
C ALA A 41 -11.27 -5.53 8.24
N THR A 42 -12.04 -6.63 8.37
CA THR A 42 -11.85 -7.57 9.50
C THR A 42 -10.69 -8.53 9.29
N VAL A 43 -10.30 -8.75 8.03
CA VAL A 43 -9.22 -9.66 7.62
C VAL A 43 -8.45 -9.03 6.46
N VAL A 44 -7.13 -9.01 6.56
CA VAL A 44 -6.22 -8.55 5.49
C VAL A 44 -5.40 -9.73 4.99
N LEU A 45 -5.41 -9.96 3.68
CA LEU A 45 -4.64 -11.03 3.02
C LEU A 45 -3.32 -10.46 2.48
N SER A 46 -2.19 -11.05 2.87
CA SER A 46 -0.86 -10.47 2.63
C SER A 46 -0.19 -10.87 1.30
N GLY A 47 -0.70 -11.90 0.62
CA GLY A 47 -0.16 -12.37 -0.68
C GLY A 47 1.27 -12.91 -0.66
N ALA A 48 1.90 -13.06 0.53
CA ALA A 48 3.27 -13.53 0.66
C ALA A 48 3.43 -14.97 0.13
N VAL A 49 4.47 -15.21 -0.66
CA VAL A 49 4.79 -16.54 -1.23
C VAL A 49 6.08 -17.15 -0.65
N SER A 50 6.71 -16.44 0.28
CA SER A 50 7.91 -16.89 0.99
C SER A 50 7.86 -16.49 2.46
N VAL A 51 8.61 -17.21 3.30
CA VAL A 51 8.72 -16.89 4.73
C VAL A 51 9.34 -15.51 4.95
N SER A 52 10.31 -15.11 4.12
CA SER A 52 10.91 -13.77 4.20
C SER A 52 9.88 -12.67 3.96
N GLN A 53 9.06 -12.81 2.91
CA GLN A 53 7.95 -11.87 2.66
C GLN A 53 6.92 -11.89 3.78
N LEU A 54 6.57 -13.07 4.30
CA LEU A 54 5.64 -13.17 5.42
C LEU A 54 6.16 -12.40 6.64
N ASN A 55 7.43 -12.59 7.00
CA ASN A 55 8.05 -11.87 8.12
C ASN A 55 8.09 -10.36 7.88
N SER A 56 8.41 -9.91 6.66
CA SER A 56 8.35 -8.49 6.29
C SER A 56 6.94 -7.93 6.47
N ASN A 57 5.94 -8.62 5.94
CA ASN A 57 4.53 -8.23 5.99
C ASN A 57 4.00 -8.16 7.43
N LEU A 58 4.45 -9.06 8.32
CA LEU A 58 4.02 -9.08 9.73
C LEU A 58 4.49 -7.85 10.52
N THR A 59 5.51 -7.12 10.05
CA THR A 59 5.92 -5.84 10.67
C THR A 59 4.80 -4.80 10.63
N ALA A 60 3.83 -4.93 9.73
CA ALA A 60 2.63 -4.10 9.66
C ALA A 60 1.82 -4.06 10.98
N LEU A 61 1.90 -5.11 11.80
CA LEU A 61 1.18 -5.22 13.07
C LEU A 61 1.80 -4.37 14.19
N SER A 62 3.01 -3.85 13.97
CA SER A 62 3.79 -3.11 14.98
C SER A 62 4.10 -1.67 14.53
N LEU A 63 3.39 -1.16 13.53
CA LEU A 63 3.57 0.22 13.08
C LEU A 63 3.00 1.19 14.11
N ASP A 64 3.78 2.21 14.44
CA ASP A 64 3.31 3.35 15.23
C ASP A 64 2.36 4.18 14.36
N TRP A 65 1.06 3.92 14.49
CA TRP A 65 0.03 4.58 13.71
C TRP A 65 -0.55 5.77 14.48
N ASP A 66 -0.30 6.97 13.98
CA ASP A 66 -0.84 8.21 14.55
C ASP A 66 -1.66 9.02 13.52
N ARG A 67 -2.20 10.15 13.97
CA ARG A 67 -2.99 11.05 13.12
C ARG A 67 -2.14 11.68 12.01
N ALA A 68 -0.87 12.00 12.26
CA ALA A 68 -0.02 12.66 11.28
C ALA A 68 0.26 11.72 10.10
N LEU A 69 0.52 10.44 10.40
CA LEU A 69 0.65 9.40 9.39
C LEU A 69 -0.64 9.23 8.57
N ASP A 70 -1.79 9.21 9.23
CA ASP A 70 -3.09 9.12 8.53
C ASP A 70 -3.32 10.32 7.60
N GLU A 71 -3.05 11.54 8.07
CA GLU A 71 -3.15 12.77 7.27
C GLU A 71 -2.19 12.78 6.07
N GLU A 72 -0.97 12.26 6.24
CA GLU A 72 -0.01 12.12 5.15
C GLU A 72 -0.49 11.08 4.11
N LEU A 73 -0.90 9.89 4.56
CA LEU A 73 -1.33 8.81 3.67
C LEU A 73 -2.61 9.16 2.91
N ASN A 74 -3.52 9.94 3.52
CA ASN A 74 -4.75 10.41 2.89
C ASN A 74 -4.50 11.28 1.64
N GLN A 75 -3.31 11.87 1.49
CA GLN A 75 -2.95 12.66 0.30
C GLN A 75 -2.75 11.80 -0.95
N PHE A 76 -2.54 10.49 -0.79
CA PHE A 76 -2.31 9.56 -1.89
C PHE A 76 -3.56 8.77 -2.31
N VAL A 77 -4.72 9.04 -1.69
CA VAL A 77 -5.96 8.33 -1.98
C VAL A 77 -6.41 8.62 -3.41
N GLU A 78 -6.61 7.55 -4.18
CA GLU A 78 -7.24 7.62 -5.49
C GLU A 78 -8.74 7.31 -5.37
N PRO A 79 -9.64 8.17 -5.91
CA PRO A 79 -11.07 7.87 -5.90
C PRO A 79 -11.38 6.55 -6.59
N ALA A 80 -12.20 5.71 -5.94
CA ALA A 80 -12.50 4.37 -6.42
C ALA A 80 -13.01 4.33 -7.88
N GLY A 81 -13.87 5.29 -8.26
CA GLY A 81 -14.37 5.38 -9.63
C GLY A 81 -13.26 5.60 -10.66
N VAL A 82 -12.30 6.49 -10.35
CA VAL A 82 -11.14 6.77 -11.22
C VAL A 82 -10.25 5.54 -11.34
N TYR A 83 -9.96 4.87 -10.21
CA TYR A 83 -9.18 3.65 -10.18
C TYR A 83 -9.81 2.56 -11.07
N TRP A 84 -11.09 2.26 -10.86
CA TRP A 84 -11.77 1.18 -11.59
C TRP A 84 -11.97 1.48 -13.07
N THR A 85 -12.32 2.72 -13.44
CA THR A 85 -12.42 3.14 -14.86
C THR A 85 -11.07 3.01 -15.57
N ARG A 86 -9.98 3.43 -14.94
CA ARG A 86 -8.65 3.25 -15.54
C ARG A 86 -8.29 1.77 -15.66
N ARG A 87 -8.54 1.00 -14.60
CA ARG A 87 -8.19 -0.42 -14.54
C ARG A 87 -8.96 -1.24 -15.58
N SER A 88 -10.22 -0.92 -15.87
CA SER A 88 -11.00 -1.62 -16.90
C SER A 88 -10.46 -1.41 -18.32
N GLN A 89 -9.65 -0.38 -18.57
CA GLN A 89 -9.07 -0.08 -19.90
C GLN A 89 -7.78 -0.86 -20.19
N LEU A 90 -7.20 -1.56 -19.21
CA LEU A 90 -5.96 -2.31 -19.41
C LEU A 90 -6.22 -3.56 -20.31
N PRO A 91 -5.23 -3.95 -21.13
CA PRO A 91 -5.37 -5.13 -22.00
C PRO A 91 -5.24 -6.41 -21.15
N TRP A 92 -6.36 -6.92 -20.64
CA TRP A 92 -6.40 -8.08 -19.75
C TRP A 92 -6.14 -9.43 -20.45
N ASN A 93 -6.03 -9.43 -21.78
CA ASN A 93 -5.75 -10.59 -22.62
C ASN A 93 -4.26 -10.84 -22.87
#